data_AF-A0A957RNP8-F1
#
_entry.id   AF-A0A957RNP8-F1
#
_cell.length_a   1.000
_cell.length_b   1.000
_cell.length_c   1.000
_cell.angle_alpha   90.00
_cell.angle_beta   90.00
_cell.angle_gamma   90.00
#
_symmetry.space_group_name_H-M   'P 1'
#
loop_
_entity.id
_entity.type
_entity.pdbx_description
1 polymer ?
#
loop_
_entity_poly.entity_id
_entity_poly.type
_entity_poly.pdbx_seq_one_letter_code
_entity_poly.pdbx_strand_id
1 'polypeptide(L)' 'GSADWRTRNLTRRVELATPVTEPALQQQLIDILHDALADNRYGWELDGDGYYRLRLPAEDEPVRSFQDEMMERAVERSG' A
#
# COMPACT_ATOMS: atom_id res chain seq x y z
N GLY A 1 6.58 -7.59 7.24
CA GLY A 1 7.09 -7.95 8.58
C GLY A 1 6.51 -7.00 9.61
N SER A 2 6.75 -7.22 10.90
CA SER A 2 6.23 -6.36 11.97
C SER A 2 6.99 -5.04 12.16
N ALA A 3 8.23 -4.97 11.66
CA ALA A 3 9.11 -3.82 11.81
C ALA A 3 8.93 -2.76 10.70
N ASP A 4 9.04 -1.49 11.10
CA ASP A 4 9.40 -0.37 10.23
C ASP A 4 10.91 -0.08 10.31
N TRP A 5 11.43 0.85 9.49
CA TRP A 5 12.84 1.27 9.50
C TRP A 5 13.17 2.32 10.56
N ARG A 6 12.73 2.11 11.80
CA ARG A 6 13.12 2.95 12.94
C ARG A 6 14.15 2.20 13.78
N THR A 7 15.19 2.89 14.26
CA THR A 7 16.25 2.30 15.10
C THR A 7 15.69 1.44 16.23
N ARG A 8 14.61 1.90 16.87
CA ARG A 8 13.95 1.14 17.95
C ARG A 8 13.48 -0.25 17.52
N ASN A 9 13.01 -0.42 16.29
CA ASN A 9 12.51 -1.69 15.77
C ASN A 9 13.67 -2.59 15.34
N LEU A 10 14.76 -2.01 14.84
CA LEU A 10 15.92 -2.78 14.38
C LEU A 10 16.90 -3.18 15.50
N THR A 11 16.80 -2.58 16.68
CA THR A 11 17.81 -2.78 17.75
C THR A 11 17.24 -3.01 19.15
N ARG A 12 15.97 -2.69 19.41
CA ARG A 12 15.40 -2.70 20.78
C ARG A 12 14.07 -3.45 20.90
N ARG A 13 13.46 -3.90 19.80
CA ARG A 13 12.21 -4.68 19.82
C ARG A 13 12.42 -6.05 19.24
N VAL A 14 11.59 -6.99 19.68
CA VAL A 14 11.45 -8.29 19.03
C VAL A 14 10.55 -8.09 17.81
N GLU A 15 11.07 -8.41 16.64
CA GLU A 15 10.38 -8.23 15.36
C GLU A 15 10.45 -9.53 14.55
N LEU A 16 9.44 -9.78 13.72
CA LEU A 16 9.36 -10.96 12.86
C LEU A 16 9.08 -10.56 11.41
N ALA A 17 9.79 -11.21 10.48
CA ALA A 17 9.46 -11.23 9.07
C ALA A 17 9.54 -12.67 8.59
N THR A 18 8.61 -13.06 7.72
CA THR A 18 8.61 -14.37 7.06
C THR A 18 8.70 -14.14 5.55
N PRO A 19 9.47 -14.95 4.82
CA PRO A 19 9.38 -14.95 3.37
C PRO A 19 7.99 -15.45 2.95
N VAL A 20 7.49 -14.90 1.84
CA VAL A 20 6.39 -15.47 1.08
C VAL A 20 7.02 -16.24 -0.07
N THR A 21 6.93 -17.57 -0.06
CA THR A 21 7.65 -18.43 -1.01
C THR A 21 6.79 -18.87 -2.20
N GLU A 22 5.47 -18.87 -2.04
CA GLU A 22 4.54 -19.26 -3.10
C GLU A 22 4.44 -18.16 -4.17
N PRO A 23 4.76 -18.43 -5.45
CA PRO A 23 4.78 -17.40 -6.50
C PRO A 23 3.44 -16.68 -6.67
N ALA A 24 2.33 -17.40 -6.53
CA ALA A 24 0.99 -16.80 -6.63
C ALA A 24 0.73 -15.77 -5.51
N LEU A 25 1.19 -16.05 -4.28
CA LEU A 25 1.06 -15.13 -3.16
C LEU A 25 2.01 -13.93 -3.28
N GLN A 26 3.21 -14.13 -3.84
CA GLN A 26 4.11 -13.03 -4.15
C GLN A 26 3.48 -12.08 -5.18
N GLN A 27 2.90 -12.62 -6.26
CA GLN A 27 2.23 -11.82 -7.26
C GLN A 27 1.04 -11.05 -6.67
N GLN A 28 0.23 -11.72 -5.85
CA GLN A 28 -0.87 -11.05 -5.15
C GLN A 28 -0.39 -9.87 -4.29
N LEU A 29 0.73 -10.01 -3.59
CA LEU A 29 1.31 -8.91 -2.81
C LEU A 29 1.80 -7.77 -3.72
N ILE A 30 2.43 -8.08 -4.85
CA ILE A 30 2.88 -7.09 -5.84
C ILE A 30 1.68 -6.32 -6.39
N ASP A 31 0.59 -7.01 -6.74
CA ASP A 31 -0.62 -6.39 -7.28
C ASP A 31 -1.26 -5.44 -6.25
N ILE A 32 -1.34 -5.86 -4.98
CA ILE A 32 -1.83 -5.00 -3.89
C ILE A 32 -0.96 -3.75 -3.74
N LEU A 33 0.37 -3.87 -3.86
CA LEU A 33 1.27 -2.73 -3.80
C LEU A 33 1.10 -1.80 -5.00
N HIS A 34 0.90 -2.34 -6.21
CA HIS A 34 0.60 -1.53 -7.38
C HIS A 34 -0.72 -0.78 -7.23
N ASP A 35 -1.78 -1.44 -6.73
CA ASP A 35 -3.07 -0.81 -6.48
C ASP A 35 -2.92 0.33 -5.44
N ALA A 36 -2.17 0.10 -4.36
CA ALA A 36 -1.91 1.13 -3.34
C ALA A 36 -1.12 2.32 -3.92
N LEU A 37 -0.15 2.06 -4.79
CA LEU A 37 0.64 3.10 -5.46
C LEU A 37 -0.13 3.80 -6.59
N ALA A 38 -1.22 3.21 -7.08
CA ALA A 38 -2.10 3.81 -8.08
C ALA A 38 -3.21 4.70 -7.46
N ASP A 39 -3.36 4.73 -6.13
CA ASP A 39 -4.34 5.58 -5.44
C ASP A 39 -4.14 7.06 -5.78
N ASN A 40 -5.13 7.65 -6.44
CA ASN A 40 -5.08 9.05 -6.87
C ASN A 40 -6.08 9.93 -6.09
N ARG A 41 -6.60 9.44 -4.96
CA ARG A 41 -7.68 10.11 -4.21
C ARG A 41 -7.28 10.52 -2.80
N TYR A 42 -6.56 9.65 -2.10
CA TYR A 42 -6.17 9.81 -0.69
C TYR A 42 -4.67 9.67 -0.46
N GLY A 43 -3.90 9.23 -1.46
CA GLY A 43 -2.45 9.23 -1.43
C GLY A 43 -1.85 10.63 -1.32
N TRP A 44 -0.79 10.78 -0.51
CA TRP A 44 0.00 12.01 -0.42
C TRP A 44 1.42 11.76 -0.91
N GLU A 45 1.90 12.59 -1.81
CA GLU A 45 3.27 12.57 -2.31
C GLU A 45 4.14 13.53 -1.50
N LEU A 46 5.23 13.01 -0.93
CA LEU A 46 6.29 13.81 -0.33
C LEU A 46 7.28 14.20 -1.43
N ASP A 47 7.43 15.50 -1.68
CA ASP A 47 8.40 15.99 -2.65
C ASP A 47 9.82 16.15 -2.07
N GLY A 48 10.78 16.50 -2.94
CA GLY A 48 12.17 16.72 -2.55
C GLY A 48 12.39 17.93 -1.63
N ASP A 49 11.42 18.85 -1.59
CA ASP A 49 11.44 20.04 -0.72
C ASP A 49 10.79 19.76 0.66
N GLY A 50 10.26 18.55 0.86
CA GLY A 50 9.64 18.12 2.11
C GLY A 50 8.16 18.48 2.26
N TYR A 51 7.52 18.94 1.19
CA TYR A 51 6.08 19.24 1.18
C TYR A 51 5.27 18.01 0.78
N TYR A 52 4.17 17.80 1.49
CA TYR A 52 3.16 16.81 1.14
C TYR A 52 2.14 17.43 0.20
N ARG A 53 1.90 16.78 -0.95
CA ARG A 53 0.83 17.12 -1.89
C ARG A 53 -0.17 15.98 -1.98
N LEU A 54 -1.44 16.30 -1.80
CA LEU A 54 -2.52 15.33 -2.01
C LEU A 54 -2.59 14.98 -3.50
N ARG A 55 -2.59 13.68 -3.81
CA ARG A 55 -2.85 13.19 -5.16
C ARG A 55 -4.32 13.40 -5.47
N LEU A 56 -4.57 13.93 -6.65
CA LEU A 56 -5.91 14.15 -7.20
C LEU A 56 -5.93 13.57 -8.61
N PRO A 57 -7.04 12.96 -9.04
CA PRO A 57 -7.17 12.49 -10.41
C PRO A 57 -7.13 13.70 -11.37
N ALA A 58 -6.60 13.49 -12.58
CA ALA A 58 -6.80 14.45 -13.66
C ALA A 58 -8.29 14.51 -14.09
N GLU A 59 -8.67 15.54 -14.85
CA GLU A 59 -10.06 15.78 -15.27
C GLU A 59 -10.72 14.58 -15.94
N ASP A 60 -9.97 13.84 -16.76
CA ASP A 60 -10.42 12.66 -17.50
C ASP A 60 -9.91 11.34 -16.90
N GLU A 61 -9.35 11.37 -15.69
CA GLU A 61 -8.84 10.17 -15.02
C GLU A 61 -9.87 9.60 -14.05
N PRO A 62 -10.14 8.28 -14.07
CA PRO A 62 -11.02 7.67 -13.08
C PRO A 62 -10.43 7.82 -11.67
N VAL A 63 -11.31 8.10 -10.71
CA VAL A 63 -10.95 8.08 -9.29
C VAL A 63 -10.59 6.65 -8.89
N ARG A 64 -9.43 6.49 -8.28
CA ARG A 64 -8.94 5.25 -7.68
C ARG A 64 -8.70 5.46 -6.19
N SER A 65 -9.49 4.76 -5.39
CA SER A 65 -9.40 4.74 -3.93
C SER A 65 -9.01 3.33 -3.50
N PHE A 66 -7.76 3.14 -3.11
CA PHE A 66 -7.22 1.82 -2.83
C PHE A 66 -8.00 1.09 -1.73
N GLN A 67 -8.36 1.79 -0.65
CA GLN A 67 -9.08 1.17 0.46
C GLN A 67 -10.50 0.76 0.06
N ASP A 68 -11.20 1.58 -0.74
CA ASP A 68 -12.55 1.25 -1.21
C ASP A 68 -12.51 0.02 -2.13
N GLU A 69 -11.59 -0.01 -3.10
CA GLU A 69 -11.39 -1.16 -3.98
C GLU A 69 -11.03 -2.44 -3.21
N MET A 70 -10.19 -2.34 -2.17
CA MET A 70 -9.84 -3.50 -1.35
C MET A 70 -11.03 -4.02 -0.51
N MET A 71 -11.87 -3.11 -0.01
CA MET A 71 -13.09 -3.48 0.73
C MET A 71 -14.09 -4.20 -0.17
N GLU A 72 -14.31 -3.70 -1.40
CA GLU A 72 -15.17 -4.35 -2.39
C GLU A 72 -14.69 -5.77 -2.71
N ARG A 73 -13.40 -5.94 -3.05
CA ARG A 73 -12.82 -7.26 -3.32
C ARG A 73 -12.91 -8.20 -2.11
N ALA A 74 -12.86 -7.68 -0.89
CA ALA A 74 -13.02 -8.49 0.32
C ALA A 74 -14.45 -8.99 0.51
N VAL A 75 -15.44 -8.14 0.22
CA VAL A 75 -16.86 -8.52 0.23
C VAL A 75 -17.14 -9.58 -0.84
N GLU A 76 -16.65 -9.39 -2.06
CA GLU A 76 -16.82 -10.36 -3.16
C GLU A 76 -16.24 -11.74 -2.86
N ARG A 77 -15.11 -11.82 -2.15
CA ARG A 77 -14.51 -13.10 -1.73
C ARG A 77 -15.27 -13.80 -0.60
N SER A 78 -16.11 -13.06 0.11
CA SER A 78 -16.85 -13.56 1.28
C SER A 78 -18.25 -14.07 0.92
N GLY A 79 -18.73 -13.79 -0.29
CA GLY A 79 -19.98 -14.31 -0.86
C GLY A 79 -19.75 -15.56 -1.69
#